data_AF-A0A660MJP0-F1
#
_entry.id   AF-A0A660MJP0-F1
#
_cell.length_a   1.000
_cell.length_b   1.000
_cell.length_c   1.000
_cell.angle_alpha   90.00
_cell.angle_beta   90.00
_cell.angle_gamma   90.00
#
_symmetry.space_group_name_H-M   'P 1'
#
loop_
_entity.id
_entity.type
_entity.pdbx_description
1 polymer ?
#
loop_
_entity_poly.entity_id
_entity_poly.type
_entity_poly.pdbx_seq_one_letter_code
_entity_poly.pdbx_strand_id
1 'polypeptide(L)'
;MDTAESLRHYLETFAARGLSSALNPGATEADLKNFESEHGIRLPETLADVYRAFNGQIHDRIPPGEPRWLALDEIYGKQQEWREFCETYYGKHWPNVRLPHIDAEGLAKNTLYNPFWLPFMADNEGFYCVDFDPEAGGSSGQIIYTKINTDPTTSDIIHLDDSFALWFDSHAHALGASHHTVGLTTLIDEYLTYQRLNPALTLNPPASPNDIRITEHINGIRFPDNLKTIWHAYNGYKHPTADNREYWIGHDAIAAAQAAWRDKLTARLGSDPATTERPDAGESSQTQPYYYHPMWLPIYQMGDIIIALDYAPTEDGNTGQPLVIYSGEDYEIITDYDSFDEWLYTFLSYTLYPEENDDPPSLAAANHSYRSEIRAHIEQHIGPIAATFKREESDSSIDLLWLPPGDEHPYHALITSGLSDRPMDVPDGPRRAQRERAELMIMLPPDWQLSSKNLHSEQGYWPIVWLSMLADYAQSRDNWIAIGNLFPNGNPMTPIADTPFSGVTILPPLVSHSHDFGTYRSKDGNRINIYCLMPLYAGEIELLNREGLEALLARFDAHHISGEIADPTRPDSSR
;
A
#
# COMPACT_ATOMS: atom_id res chain seq x y z
N MET A 1 -3.83 -33.94 -14.26
CA MET A 1 -3.35 -32.68 -14.86
C MET A 1 -2.51 -33.03 -16.07
N ASP A 2 -2.66 -32.28 -17.15
CA ASP A 2 -1.74 -32.33 -18.28
C ASP A 2 -0.68 -31.23 -18.06
N THR A 3 0.47 -31.60 -17.49
CA THR A 3 1.56 -30.65 -17.19
C THR A 3 2.01 -29.88 -18.43
N ALA A 4 1.92 -30.48 -19.62
CA ALA A 4 2.25 -29.80 -20.87
C ALA A 4 1.21 -28.72 -21.23
N GLU A 5 -0.03 -28.85 -20.78
CA GLU A 5 -1.05 -27.82 -20.89
C GLU A 5 -0.78 -26.68 -19.92
N SER A 6 -0.50 -26.96 -18.64
CA SER A 6 -0.20 -25.94 -17.63
C SER A 6 1.06 -25.14 -17.98
N LEU A 7 2.11 -25.81 -18.46
CA LEU A 7 3.33 -25.15 -18.93
C LEU A 7 3.08 -24.27 -20.17
N ARG A 8 2.28 -24.76 -21.12
CA ARG A 8 1.89 -23.97 -22.29
C ARG A 8 1.12 -22.72 -21.85
N HIS A 9 0.15 -22.89 -20.95
CA HIS A 9 -0.63 -21.78 -20.41
C HIS A 9 0.26 -20.76 -19.69
N TYR A 10 1.19 -21.23 -18.85
CA TYR A 10 2.19 -20.37 -18.19
C TYR A 10 2.97 -19.53 -19.20
N LEU A 11 3.54 -20.18 -20.23
CA LEU A 11 4.35 -19.50 -21.25
C LEU A 11 3.54 -18.54 -22.12
N GLU A 12 2.30 -18.89 -22.47
CA GLU A 12 1.38 -18.01 -23.20
C GLU A 12 1.02 -16.76 -22.38
N THR A 13 0.73 -16.92 -21.08
CA THR A 13 0.48 -15.82 -20.16
C THR A 13 1.72 -14.94 -20.00
N PHE A 14 2.90 -15.56 -19.85
CA PHE A 14 4.17 -14.85 -19.72
C PHE A 14 4.52 -14.05 -21.00
N ALA A 15 4.25 -14.63 -22.17
CA ALA A 15 4.42 -13.96 -23.45
C ALA A 15 3.41 -12.81 -23.65
N ALA A 16 2.16 -12.99 -23.23
CA ALA A 16 1.15 -11.93 -23.27
C ALA A 16 1.53 -10.73 -22.40
N ARG A 17 2.29 -10.95 -21.33
CA ARG A 17 2.86 -9.91 -20.46
C ARG A 17 4.11 -9.23 -21.05
N GLY A 18 4.58 -9.66 -22.22
CA GLY A 18 5.79 -9.12 -22.85
C GLY A 18 7.10 -9.59 -22.21
N LEU A 19 7.05 -10.59 -21.32
CA LEU A 19 8.19 -11.03 -20.51
C LEU A 19 8.98 -12.18 -21.14
N SER A 20 8.69 -12.57 -22.38
CA SER A 20 9.42 -13.66 -23.06
C SER A 20 10.93 -13.42 -23.11
N SER A 21 11.37 -12.16 -23.14
CA SER A 21 12.80 -11.79 -23.13
C SER A 21 13.49 -12.00 -21.78
N ALA A 22 12.74 -12.24 -20.71
CA ALA A 22 13.25 -12.53 -19.37
C ALA A 22 13.55 -14.03 -19.18
N LEU A 23 13.05 -14.91 -20.06
CA LEU A 23 13.30 -16.35 -19.97
C LEU A 23 14.67 -16.70 -20.55
N ASN A 24 15.50 -17.42 -19.79
CA ASN A 24 16.73 -17.99 -20.31
C ASN A 24 16.43 -19.12 -21.30
N PRO A 25 17.36 -19.45 -22.21
CA PRO A 25 17.27 -20.66 -23.02
C PRO A 25 17.05 -21.90 -22.15
N GLY A 26 16.24 -22.84 -22.62
CA GLY A 26 15.97 -24.10 -21.94
C GLY A 26 17.24 -24.91 -21.66
N ALA A 27 17.26 -25.58 -20.51
CA ALA A 27 18.32 -26.48 -20.09
C ALA A 27 18.37 -27.72 -21.00
N THR A 28 19.59 -28.19 -21.28
CA THR A 28 19.79 -29.43 -22.02
C THR A 28 19.68 -30.64 -21.11
N GLU A 29 19.49 -31.83 -21.69
CA GLU A 29 19.54 -33.10 -20.95
C GLU A 29 20.88 -33.34 -20.24
N ALA A 30 21.97 -32.73 -20.73
CA ALA A 30 23.27 -32.80 -20.06
C ALA A 30 23.28 -31.90 -18.81
N ASP A 31 22.72 -30.70 -18.89
CA ASP A 31 22.63 -29.75 -17.77
C ASP A 31 21.80 -30.35 -16.63
N LEU A 32 20.63 -30.90 -16.95
CA LEU A 32 19.75 -31.55 -15.97
C LEU A 32 20.43 -32.74 -15.28
N LYS A 33 21.10 -33.63 -16.04
CA LYS A 33 21.80 -34.78 -15.47
C LYS A 33 23.00 -34.39 -14.62
N ASN A 34 23.74 -33.37 -15.02
CA ASN A 34 24.86 -32.85 -14.23
C ASN A 34 24.32 -32.28 -12.92
N PHE A 35 23.27 -31.46 -12.99
CA PHE A 35 22.63 -30.86 -11.82
C PHE A 35 22.11 -31.93 -10.84
N GLU A 36 21.36 -32.92 -11.31
CA GLU A 36 20.87 -34.05 -10.51
C GLU A 36 22.02 -34.82 -9.86
N SER A 37 23.10 -35.06 -10.61
CA SER A 37 24.28 -35.78 -10.12
C SER A 37 25.06 -34.98 -9.07
N GLU A 38 25.16 -33.66 -9.23
CA GLU A 38 25.87 -32.78 -8.29
C GLU A 38 25.10 -32.63 -6.97
N HIS A 39 23.78 -32.56 -7.04
CA HIS A 39 22.91 -32.41 -5.87
C HIS A 39 22.49 -33.75 -5.25
N GLY A 40 22.76 -34.88 -5.92
CA GLY A 40 22.42 -36.22 -5.43
C GLY A 40 20.91 -36.47 -5.36
N ILE A 41 20.14 -35.82 -6.23
CA ILE A 41 18.67 -35.88 -6.27
C ILE A 41 18.19 -36.37 -7.64
N ARG A 42 16.88 -36.53 -7.77
CA ARG A 42 16.20 -36.61 -9.06
C ARG A 42 15.10 -35.56 -9.11
N LEU A 43 15.12 -34.70 -10.11
CA LEU A 43 14.12 -33.66 -10.27
C LEU A 43 12.75 -34.30 -10.56
N PRO A 44 11.65 -33.75 -10.01
CA PRO A 44 10.32 -34.05 -10.51
C PRO A 44 10.27 -33.81 -12.03
N GLU A 45 9.70 -34.74 -12.79
CA GLU A 45 9.69 -34.63 -14.27
C GLU A 45 9.06 -33.32 -14.74
N THR A 46 8.02 -32.87 -14.03
CA THR A 46 7.33 -31.60 -14.29
C THR A 46 8.21 -30.38 -14.07
N LEU A 47 9.12 -30.40 -13.09
CA LEU A 47 10.12 -29.35 -12.90
C LEU A 47 11.22 -29.43 -13.96
N ALA A 48 11.63 -30.64 -14.35
CA ALA A 48 12.55 -30.84 -15.46
C ALA A 48 11.98 -30.30 -16.78
N ASP A 49 10.67 -30.49 -17.04
CA ASP A 49 9.98 -29.93 -18.21
C ASP A 49 9.98 -28.39 -18.21
N VAL A 50 9.79 -27.75 -17.06
CA VAL A 50 9.95 -26.29 -16.92
C VAL A 50 11.36 -25.88 -17.30
N TYR A 51 12.39 -26.53 -16.74
CA TYR A 51 13.78 -26.21 -17.06
C TYR A 51 14.13 -26.46 -18.53
N ARG A 52 13.57 -27.49 -19.17
CA ARG A 52 13.71 -27.72 -20.62
C ARG A 52 13.09 -26.61 -21.44
N ALA A 53 12.02 -25.99 -20.97
CA ALA A 53 11.39 -24.86 -21.64
C ALA A 53 12.19 -23.56 -21.43
N PHE A 54 12.65 -23.29 -20.21
CA PHE A 54 13.50 -22.14 -19.88
C PHE A 54 14.35 -22.41 -18.62
N ASN A 55 15.66 -22.13 -18.69
CA ASN A 55 16.55 -22.34 -17.54
C ASN A 55 16.58 -21.13 -16.60
N GLY A 56 15.48 -20.92 -15.88
CA GLY A 56 15.32 -19.76 -15.01
C GLY A 56 15.11 -18.46 -15.77
N GLN A 57 15.17 -17.36 -15.04
CA GLN A 57 14.84 -16.02 -15.51
C GLN A 57 15.96 -15.01 -15.24
N ILE A 58 16.13 -14.07 -16.17
CA ILE A 58 17.04 -12.93 -16.05
C ILE A 58 16.43 -11.95 -15.05
N HIS A 59 17.12 -11.74 -13.92
CA HIS A 59 16.64 -10.94 -12.79
C HIS A 59 16.15 -9.55 -13.21
N ASP A 60 16.99 -8.80 -13.93
CA ASP A 60 16.74 -7.41 -14.35
C ASP A 60 15.62 -7.27 -15.41
N ARG A 61 14.97 -8.38 -15.79
CA ARG A 61 13.87 -8.41 -16.77
C ARG A 61 12.57 -8.92 -16.19
N ILE A 62 12.55 -9.23 -14.90
CA ILE A 62 11.35 -9.61 -14.16
C ILE A 62 10.88 -8.40 -13.35
N PRO A 63 9.58 -8.11 -13.35
CA PRO A 63 9.04 -7.07 -12.48
C PRO A 63 9.50 -7.20 -11.03
N PRO A 64 9.87 -6.09 -10.36
CA PRO A 64 10.13 -6.10 -8.93
C PRO A 64 8.95 -6.66 -8.13
N GLY A 65 9.23 -7.44 -7.09
CA GLY A 65 8.21 -8.07 -6.24
C GLY A 65 7.70 -9.43 -6.76
N GLU A 66 7.91 -9.76 -8.04
CA GLU A 66 7.49 -11.06 -8.55
C GLU A 66 8.47 -12.19 -8.23
N PRO A 67 7.97 -13.38 -7.83
CA PRO A 67 8.81 -14.55 -7.70
C PRO A 67 9.52 -14.88 -9.03
N ARG A 68 10.84 -15.03 -8.94
CA ARG A 68 11.71 -15.34 -10.07
C ARG A 68 12.14 -16.80 -10.07
N TRP A 69 12.12 -17.43 -11.24
CA TRP A 69 12.74 -18.75 -11.46
C TRP A 69 14.27 -18.67 -11.42
N LEU A 70 14.87 -19.47 -10.54
CA LEU A 70 16.32 -19.61 -10.44
C LEU A 70 16.83 -20.53 -11.55
N ALA A 71 17.89 -20.11 -12.24
CA ALA A 71 18.62 -20.97 -13.15
C ALA A 71 19.38 -22.05 -12.37
N LEU A 72 19.58 -23.22 -12.99
CA LEU A 72 20.20 -24.38 -12.34
C LEU A 72 21.59 -24.06 -11.74
N ASP A 73 22.37 -23.19 -12.38
CA ASP A 73 23.71 -22.78 -11.93
C ASP A 73 23.69 -21.74 -10.80
N GLU A 74 22.56 -21.05 -10.57
CA GLU A 74 22.38 -20.11 -9.45
C GLU A 74 22.04 -20.80 -8.13
N ILE A 75 21.37 -21.95 -8.19
CA ILE A 75 20.76 -22.62 -7.02
C ILE A 75 21.78 -22.90 -5.91
N TYR A 76 22.94 -23.43 -6.27
CA TYR A 76 23.98 -23.74 -5.30
C TYR A 76 24.53 -22.48 -4.61
N GLY A 77 24.70 -21.38 -5.37
CA GLY A 77 25.08 -20.08 -4.83
C GLY A 77 24.05 -19.56 -3.83
N LYS A 78 22.76 -19.66 -4.16
CA LYS A 78 21.66 -19.27 -3.26
C LYS A 78 21.58 -20.09 -1.98
N GLN A 79 21.82 -21.40 -2.06
CA GLN A 79 21.91 -22.23 -0.86
C GLN A 79 23.12 -21.85 0.03
N GLN A 80 24.24 -21.44 -0.57
CA GLN A 80 25.40 -20.93 0.19
C GLN A 80 25.08 -19.61 0.88
N GLU A 81 24.53 -18.64 0.14
CA GLU A 81 24.10 -17.35 0.68
C GLU A 81 23.14 -17.53 1.87
N TRP A 82 22.14 -18.40 1.74
CA TRP A 82 21.19 -18.69 2.81
C TRP A 82 21.84 -19.36 4.03
N ARG A 83 22.76 -20.32 3.82
CA ARG A 83 23.51 -20.92 4.92
C ARG A 83 24.39 -19.87 5.64
N GLU A 84 25.06 -19.00 4.88
CA GLU A 84 25.89 -17.93 5.42
C GLU A 84 25.06 -16.89 6.17
N PHE A 85 23.87 -16.57 5.69
CA PHE A 85 22.88 -15.78 6.41
C PHE A 85 22.56 -16.39 7.77
N CYS A 86 22.23 -17.70 7.81
CA CYS A 86 21.96 -18.39 9.07
C CYS A 86 23.15 -18.30 10.05
N GLU A 87 24.37 -18.53 9.56
CA GLU A 87 25.59 -18.43 10.39
C GLU A 87 25.87 -16.99 10.86
N THR A 88 25.55 -15.99 10.05
CA THR A 88 25.77 -14.57 10.37
C THR A 88 24.82 -14.09 11.45
N TYR A 89 23.52 -14.36 11.32
CA TYR A 89 22.50 -13.79 12.20
C TYR A 89 22.19 -14.65 13.43
N TYR A 90 22.34 -15.98 13.31
CA TYR A 90 22.10 -16.91 14.41
C TYR A 90 23.39 -17.49 15.00
N GLY A 91 24.56 -17.13 14.45
CA GLY A 91 25.85 -17.63 14.91
C GLY A 91 26.04 -19.13 14.68
N LYS A 92 27.15 -19.70 15.16
CA LYS A 92 27.51 -21.12 14.93
C LYS A 92 26.52 -22.16 15.48
N HIS A 93 25.55 -21.74 16.30
CA HIS A 93 24.52 -22.62 16.85
C HIS A 93 23.25 -22.65 16.01
N TRP A 94 23.21 -21.94 14.88
CA TRP A 94 22.09 -21.91 13.93
C TRP A 94 21.51 -23.30 13.58
N PRO A 95 22.29 -24.41 13.45
CA PRO A 95 21.69 -25.72 13.12
C PRO A 95 20.73 -26.25 14.20
N ASN A 96 20.85 -25.74 15.43
CA ASN A 96 20.01 -26.12 16.57
C ASN A 96 18.89 -25.12 16.85
N VAL A 97 18.82 -24.01 16.10
CA VAL A 97 17.74 -23.03 16.24
C VAL A 97 16.46 -23.62 15.65
N ARG A 98 15.35 -23.40 16.35
CA ARG A 98 14.01 -23.81 15.94
C ARG A 98 13.11 -22.60 15.97
N LEU A 99 12.28 -22.47 14.94
CA LEU A 99 11.28 -21.43 14.86
C LEU A 99 10.18 -21.70 15.90
N PRO A 100 9.64 -20.66 16.56
CA PRO A 100 8.57 -20.82 17.56
C PRO A 100 7.31 -21.47 17.00
N HIS A 101 7.05 -21.25 15.71
CA HIS A 101 5.94 -21.79 14.95
C HIS A 101 6.41 -22.04 13.51
N ILE A 102 5.87 -23.07 12.86
CA ILE A 102 5.91 -23.23 11.40
C ILE A 102 4.57 -23.78 10.91
N ASP A 103 4.10 -23.31 9.76
CA ASP A 103 2.87 -23.82 9.15
C ASP A 103 3.01 -25.26 8.63
N ALA A 104 4.23 -25.67 8.26
CA ALA A 104 4.55 -27.03 7.82
C ALA A 104 4.82 -28.02 8.96
N GLU A 105 4.32 -27.79 10.18
CA GLU A 105 4.60 -28.66 11.33
C GLU A 105 4.24 -30.13 11.06
N GLY A 106 5.21 -31.02 11.29
CA GLY A 106 5.10 -32.47 11.03
C GLY A 106 5.19 -32.87 9.55
N LEU A 107 5.23 -31.90 8.62
CA LEU A 107 5.42 -32.11 7.18
C LEU A 107 6.86 -31.77 6.75
N ALA A 108 7.38 -30.62 7.16
CA ALA A 108 8.75 -30.19 6.91
C ALA A 108 9.52 -30.06 8.22
N LYS A 109 10.85 -30.20 8.15
CA LYS A 109 11.70 -30.06 9.34
C LYS A 109 11.73 -28.62 9.81
N ASN A 110 11.45 -28.38 11.08
CA ASN A 110 11.70 -27.08 11.69
C ASN A 110 13.23 -26.87 11.81
N THR A 111 13.84 -26.24 10.82
CA THR A 111 15.27 -25.87 10.79
C THR A 111 15.42 -24.62 9.94
N LEU A 112 16.39 -23.75 10.24
CA LEU A 112 16.59 -22.52 9.48
C LEU A 112 17.10 -22.76 8.05
N TYR A 113 17.73 -23.91 7.82
CA TYR A 113 18.28 -24.33 6.53
C TYR A 113 18.37 -25.85 6.47
N ASN A 114 18.16 -26.41 5.28
CA ASN A 114 18.40 -27.81 4.95
C ASN A 114 19.02 -27.89 3.54
N PRO A 115 20.17 -28.55 3.34
CA PRO A 115 20.77 -28.71 2.01
C PRO A 115 19.89 -29.47 1.01
N PHE A 116 18.90 -30.23 1.49
CA PHE A 116 17.94 -30.96 0.66
C PHE A 116 16.65 -30.18 0.37
N TRP A 117 16.57 -28.92 0.79
CA TRP A 117 15.58 -27.97 0.29
C TRP A 117 16.17 -27.29 -0.94
N LEU A 118 15.69 -27.69 -2.10
CA LEU A 118 16.19 -27.21 -3.38
C LEU A 118 15.39 -25.98 -3.83
N PRO A 119 15.93 -24.75 -3.73
CA PRO A 119 15.20 -23.56 -4.17
C PRO A 119 15.11 -23.54 -5.70
N PHE A 120 13.91 -23.40 -6.24
CA PHE A 120 13.68 -23.31 -7.68
C PHE A 120 13.07 -21.96 -8.09
N MET A 121 12.48 -21.23 -7.13
CA MET A 121 12.14 -19.82 -7.28
C MET A 121 12.47 -19.04 -6.01
N ALA A 122 12.63 -17.73 -6.15
CA ALA A 122 12.86 -16.79 -5.04
C ALA A 122 12.05 -15.51 -5.24
N ASP A 123 11.58 -14.93 -4.15
CA ASP A 123 11.06 -13.55 -4.10
C ASP A 123 11.90 -12.71 -3.12
N ASN A 124 11.43 -11.52 -2.76
CA ASN A 124 12.15 -10.62 -1.86
C ASN A 124 12.19 -11.13 -0.41
N GLU A 125 11.33 -12.07 -0.03
CA GLU A 125 11.15 -12.52 1.34
C GLU A 125 11.70 -13.93 1.58
N GLY A 126 11.79 -14.78 0.55
CA GLY A 126 12.14 -16.17 0.73
C GLY A 126 12.28 -17.00 -0.55
N PHE A 127 12.26 -18.32 -0.35
CA PHE A 127 12.49 -19.30 -1.41
C PHE A 127 11.35 -20.32 -1.50
N TYR A 128 10.95 -20.63 -2.74
CA TYR A 128 10.13 -21.79 -3.06
C TYR A 128 11.06 -22.98 -3.28
N CYS A 129 10.90 -24.02 -2.48
CA CYS A 129 11.79 -25.15 -2.46
C CYS A 129 11.06 -26.46 -2.75
N VAL A 130 11.74 -27.37 -3.46
CA VAL A 130 11.40 -28.79 -3.43
C VAL A 130 12.07 -29.41 -2.21
N ASP A 131 11.28 -29.99 -1.32
CA ASP A 131 11.78 -30.63 -0.10
C ASP A 131 12.04 -32.13 -0.32
N PHE A 132 13.32 -32.51 -0.38
CA PHE A 132 13.76 -33.90 -0.50
C PHE A 132 14.06 -34.57 0.84
N ASP A 133 13.91 -33.87 1.96
CA ASP A 133 14.19 -34.39 3.31
C ASP A 133 13.12 -33.96 4.31
N PRO A 134 11.84 -34.36 4.06
CA PRO A 134 10.69 -33.97 4.86
C PRO A 134 10.68 -34.65 6.24
N GLU A 135 9.71 -34.26 7.08
CA GLU A 135 9.36 -35.02 8.27
C GLU A 135 8.50 -36.26 7.94
N ALA A 136 8.24 -37.09 8.95
CA ALA A 136 7.51 -38.35 8.79
C ALA A 136 6.08 -38.18 8.24
N GLY A 137 5.47 -37.02 8.45
CA GLY A 137 4.16 -36.68 7.89
C GLY A 137 4.21 -36.09 6.47
N GLY A 138 5.38 -35.65 6.00
CA GLY A 138 5.55 -35.03 4.69
C GLY A 138 5.91 -36.03 3.59
N SER A 139 5.98 -35.54 2.36
CA SER A 139 6.32 -36.32 1.17
C SER A 139 7.60 -35.80 0.52
N SER A 140 8.53 -36.70 0.17
CA SER A 140 9.74 -36.29 -0.57
C SER A 140 9.32 -35.76 -1.94
N GLY A 141 9.72 -34.53 -2.26
CA GLY A 141 9.30 -33.80 -3.45
C GLY A 141 8.11 -32.87 -3.24
N GLN A 142 7.63 -32.71 -2.00
CA GLN A 142 6.66 -31.68 -1.63
C GLN A 142 7.24 -30.28 -1.84
N ILE A 143 6.37 -29.29 -1.98
CA ILE A 143 6.73 -27.89 -2.17
C ILE A 143 6.53 -27.13 -0.86
N ILE A 144 7.59 -26.43 -0.45
CA ILE A 144 7.57 -25.56 0.72
C ILE A 144 8.00 -24.15 0.32
N TYR A 145 7.51 -23.16 1.04
CA TYR A 145 8.03 -21.80 1.02
C TYR A 145 8.77 -21.52 2.32
N THR A 146 9.97 -20.97 2.22
CA THR A 146 10.84 -20.72 3.37
C THR A 146 11.18 -19.25 3.46
N LYS A 147 10.63 -18.58 4.48
CA LYS A 147 10.91 -17.18 4.83
C LYS A 147 11.71 -17.16 6.12
N ILE A 148 13.02 -16.94 6.00
CA ILE A 148 13.94 -16.98 7.15
C ILE A 148 14.51 -15.59 7.38
N ASN A 149 14.00 -14.93 8.41
CA ASN A 149 14.35 -13.56 8.79
C ASN A 149 15.45 -13.54 9.85
N THR A 150 15.93 -12.35 10.19
CA THR A 150 16.89 -12.15 11.30
C THR A 150 16.22 -12.35 12.66
N ASP A 151 14.91 -12.08 12.76
CA ASP A 151 14.07 -12.44 13.90
C ASP A 151 13.35 -13.78 13.61
N PRO A 152 13.57 -14.83 14.43
CA PRO A 152 12.90 -16.12 14.24
C PRO A 152 11.38 -16.05 14.46
N THR A 153 10.85 -15.02 15.13
CA THR A 153 9.40 -14.87 15.36
C THR A 153 8.65 -14.39 14.11
N THR A 154 9.36 -13.83 13.14
CA THR A 154 8.81 -13.38 11.84
C THR A 154 9.21 -14.31 10.70
N SER A 155 9.80 -15.47 11.02
CA SER A 155 10.18 -16.50 10.05
C SER A 155 9.11 -17.59 9.99
N ASP A 156 8.94 -18.21 8.82
CA ASP A 156 8.00 -19.32 8.64
C ASP A 156 8.49 -20.31 7.57
N ILE A 157 8.05 -21.56 7.71
CA ILE A 157 8.17 -22.61 6.71
C ILE A 157 6.76 -23.11 6.42
N ILE A 158 6.29 -22.80 5.23
CA ILE A 158 4.92 -23.04 4.81
C ILE A 158 4.90 -24.23 3.86
N HIS A 159 4.03 -25.19 4.12
CA HIS A 159 3.76 -26.26 3.15
C HIS A 159 2.80 -25.76 2.08
N LEU A 160 3.24 -25.76 0.83
CA LEU A 160 2.42 -25.27 -0.29
C LEU A 160 1.62 -26.42 -0.91
N ASP A 161 2.26 -27.55 -1.19
CA ASP A 161 1.63 -28.66 -1.92
C ASP A 161 2.42 -29.97 -1.81
N ASP A 162 1.73 -31.11 -1.94
CA ASP A 162 2.32 -32.44 -1.79
C ASP A 162 3.28 -32.83 -2.93
N SER A 163 3.26 -32.09 -4.06
CA SER A 163 4.16 -32.31 -5.19
C SER A 163 4.27 -31.09 -6.09
N PHE A 164 5.41 -30.95 -6.78
CA PHE A 164 5.61 -29.90 -7.78
C PHE A 164 4.52 -29.86 -8.87
N ALA A 165 4.02 -31.02 -9.30
CA ALA A 165 3.02 -31.07 -10.37
C ALA A 165 1.68 -30.44 -9.96
N LEU A 166 1.25 -30.64 -8.70
CA LEU A 166 0.03 -30.03 -8.16
C LEU A 166 0.24 -28.52 -7.99
N TRP A 167 1.36 -28.16 -7.36
CA TRP A 167 1.73 -26.78 -7.13
C TRP A 167 1.80 -25.97 -8.43
N PHE A 168 2.50 -26.50 -9.44
CA PHE A 168 2.72 -25.79 -10.71
C PHE A 168 1.43 -25.62 -11.50
N ASP A 169 0.50 -26.59 -11.44
CA ASP A 169 -0.81 -26.43 -12.06
C ASP A 169 -1.59 -25.27 -11.44
N SER A 170 -1.66 -25.22 -10.10
CA SER A 170 -2.29 -24.11 -9.39
C SER A 170 -1.57 -22.79 -9.66
N HIS A 171 -0.23 -22.75 -9.66
CA HIS A 171 0.56 -21.55 -9.94
C HIS A 171 0.35 -21.03 -11.37
N ALA A 172 0.39 -21.91 -12.37
CA ALA A 172 0.18 -21.55 -13.77
C ALA A 172 -1.22 -20.97 -14.01
N HIS A 173 -2.26 -21.52 -13.36
CA HIS A 173 -3.62 -20.99 -13.46
C HIS A 173 -3.83 -19.73 -12.60
N ALA A 174 -3.15 -19.61 -11.46
CA ALA A 174 -3.18 -18.41 -10.63
C ALA A 174 -2.60 -17.20 -11.37
N LEU A 175 -1.57 -17.38 -12.20
CA LEU A 175 -1.05 -16.32 -13.07
C LEU A 175 -2.09 -15.75 -14.07
N GLY A 176 -3.12 -16.52 -14.42
CA GLY A 176 -4.24 -16.05 -15.22
C GLY A 176 -5.41 -15.46 -14.40
N ALA A 177 -5.43 -15.71 -13.09
CA ALA A 177 -6.55 -15.40 -12.19
C ALA A 177 -6.21 -14.36 -11.11
N SER A 178 -4.93 -14.09 -10.84
CA SER A 178 -4.46 -13.07 -9.90
C SER A 178 -4.68 -11.69 -10.49
N HIS A 179 -5.27 -10.79 -9.71
CA HIS A 179 -5.47 -9.38 -10.06
C HIS A 179 -4.17 -8.58 -10.25
N HIS A 180 -2.99 -9.21 -10.20
CA HIS A 180 -1.65 -8.60 -10.25
C HIS A 180 -0.94 -8.70 -11.62
N THR A 181 -1.54 -9.34 -12.63
CA THR A 181 -0.88 -9.59 -13.94
C THR A 181 -1.44 -8.71 -15.03
N VAL A 182 -1.24 -7.40 -14.91
CA VAL A 182 -1.69 -6.40 -15.88
C VAL A 182 -0.48 -5.92 -16.70
N GLY A 183 -0.52 -6.06 -18.02
CA GLY A 183 0.58 -5.60 -18.90
C GLY A 183 0.70 -4.08 -18.92
N LEU A 184 1.88 -3.53 -19.25
CA LEU A 184 2.12 -2.07 -19.24
C LEU A 184 1.06 -1.28 -20.02
N THR A 185 0.62 -1.78 -21.17
CA THR A 185 -0.46 -1.14 -21.94
C THR A 185 -1.77 -1.04 -21.15
N THR A 186 -2.15 -2.12 -20.45
CA THR A 186 -3.37 -2.13 -19.65
C THR A 186 -3.22 -1.25 -18.40
N LEU A 187 -2.05 -1.25 -17.75
CA LEU A 187 -1.74 -0.31 -16.66
C LEU A 187 -1.87 1.14 -17.12
N ILE A 188 -1.34 1.48 -18.31
CA ILE A 188 -1.47 2.81 -18.90
C ILE A 188 -2.95 3.12 -19.16
N ASP A 189 -3.71 2.21 -19.76
CA ASP A 189 -5.13 2.43 -20.07
C ASP A 189 -5.99 2.64 -18.81
N GLU A 190 -5.75 1.86 -17.76
CA GLU A 190 -6.41 1.97 -16.46
C GLU A 190 -6.04 3.29 -15.77
N TYR A 191 -4.74 3.57 -15.67
CA TYR A 191 -4.24 4.82 -15.11
C TYR A 191 -4.83 6.04 -15.82
N LEU A 192 -4.77 6.09 -17.15
CA LEU A 192 -5.35 7.18 -17.95
C LEU A 192 -6.88 7.28 -17.79
N THR A 193 -7.56 6.17 -17.51
CA THR A 193 -8.98 6.17 -17.19
C THR A 193 -9.23 6.81 -15.82
N TYR A 194 -8.48 6.44 -14.79
CA TYR A 194 -8.55 7.08 -13.47
C TYR A 194 -8.26 8.59 -13.55
N GLN A 195 -7.20 8.97 -14.27
CA GLN A 195 -6.80 10.36 -14.49
C GLN A 195 -7.92 11.18 -15.14
N ARG A 196 -8.60 10.63 -16.16
CA ARG A 196 -9.73 11.31 -16.83
C ARG A 196 -10.97 11.42 -15.96
N LEU A 197 -11.21 10.42 -15.11
CA LEU A 197 -12.39 10.38 -14.23
C LEU A 197 -12.22 11.25 -12.99
N ASN A 198 -10.99 11.65 -12.64
CA ASN A 198 -10.73 12.47 -11.48
C ASN A 198 -11.04 13.96 -11.75
N PRO A 199 -12.13 14.52 -11.18
CA PRO A 199 -12.54 15.90 -11.45
C PRO A 199 -11.64 16.94 -10.77
N ALA A 200 -10.75 16.53 -9.85
CA ALA A 200 -9.79 17.42 -9.20
C ALA A 200 -8.59 17.73 -10.10
N LEU A 201 -8.35 16.92 -11.13
CA LEU A 201 -7.23 17.10 -12.05
C LEU A 201 -7.56 18.10 -13.15
N THR A 202 -6.64 19.04 -13.35
CA THR A 202 -6.73 20.03 -14.42
C THR A 202 -5.79 19.63 -15.55
N LEU A 203 -6.22 18.71 -16.41
CA LEU A 203 -5.40 18.17 -17.49
C LEU A 203 -5.27 19.17 -18.67
N ASN A 204 -4.10 19.24 -19.29
CA ASN A 204 -3.93 19.95 -20.56
C ASN A 204 -4.58 19.17 -21.72
N PRO A 205 -4.93 19.84 -22.83
CA PRO A 205 -5.37 19.14 -24.03
C PRO A 205 -4.32 18.11 -24.50
N PRO A 206 -4.75 17.01 -25.15
CA PRO A 206 -3.85 16.07 -25.83
C PRO A 206 -2.81 16.75 -26.71
N ALA A 207 -1.57 16.26 -26.67
CA ALA A 207 -0.52 16.65 -27.59
C ALA A 207 -0.77 16.04 -28.98
N SER A 208 -0.51 16.81 -30.04
CA SER A 208 -0.54 16.24 -31.39
C SER A 208 0.78 15.51 -31.69
N PRO A 209 0.76 14.43 -32.49
CA PRO A 209 1.99 13.74 -32.91
C PRO A 209 3.00 14.66 -33.62
N ASN A 210 2.52 15.71 -34.30
CA ASN A 210 3.41 16.65 -34.96
C ASN A 210 4.12 17.56 -33.97
N ASP A 211 3.46 18.00 -32.90
CA ASP A 211 4.07 18.88 -31.91
C ASP A 211 5.18 18.15 -31.14
N ILE A 212 4.93 16.90 -30.74
CA ILE A 212 5.94 16.03 -30.12
C ILE A 212 7.14 15.85 -31.07
N ARG A 213 6.90 15.56 -32.36
CA ARG A 213 7.98 15.40 -33.37
C ARG A 213 8.80 16.67 -33.56
N ILE A 214 8.17 17.85 -33.45
CA ILE A 214 8.87 19.14 -33.50
C ILE A 214 9.76 19.28 -32.25
N THR A 215 9.24 18.97 -31.06
CA THR A 215 10.04 18.99 -29.82
C THR A 215 11.22 18.02 -29.89
N GLU A 216 11.01 16.79 -30.37
CA GLU A 216 12.07 15.80 -30.61
C GLU A 216 13.13 16.35 -31.57
N HIS A 217 12.71 16.96 -32.69
CA HIS A 217 13.61 17.51 -33.70
C HIS A 217 14.43 18.69 -33.18
N ILE A 218 13.81 19.61 -32.42
CA ILE A 218 14.49 20.77 -31.83
C ILE A 218 15.58 20.33 -30.87
N ASN A 219 15.32 19.29 -30.09
CA ASN A 219 16.25 18.79 -29.06
C ASN A 219 17.19 17.69 -29.57
N GLY A 220 16.99 17.18 -30.79
CA GLY A 220 17.81 16.11 -31.37
C GLY A 220 17.64 14.76 -30.68
N ILE A 221 16.46 14.49 -30.10
CA ILE A 221 16.18 13.28 -29.29
C ILE A 221 14.98 12.51 -29.83
N ARG A 222 14.68 11.37 -29.20
CA ARG A 222 13.43 10.62 -29.38
C ARG A 222 12.86 10.24 -28.02
N PHE A 223 11.62 10.61 -27.77
CA PHE A 223 10.92 10.24 -26.54
C PHE A 223 10.46 8.78 -26.59
N PRO A 224 10.35 8.10 -25.43
CA PRO A 224 9.74 6.77 -25.32
C PRO A 224 8.31 6.77 -25.85
N ASP A 225 7.89 5.67 -26.48
CA ASP A 225 6.56 5.62 -27.11
C ASP A 225 5.42 5.63 -26.08
N ASN A 226 5.60 5.00 -24.91
CA ASN A 226 4.60 5.05 -23.84
C ASN A 226 4.44 6.43 -23.20
N LEU A 227 5.51 7.24 -23.16
CA LEU A 227 5.41 8.64 -22.74
C LEU A 227 4.57 9.46 -23.73
N LYS A 228 4.73 9.20 -25.03
CA LYS A 228 3.90 9.81 -26.08
C LYS A 228 2.44 9.38 -25.95
N THR A 229 2.18 8.12 -25.61
CA THR A 229 0.82 7.63 -25.32
C THR A 229 0.17 8.44 -24.21
N ILE A 230 0.88 8.73 -23.12
CA ILE A 230 0.39 9.59 -22.03
C ILE A 230 0.10 11.00 -22.55
N TRP A 231 1.03 11.63 -23.28
CA TRP A 231 0.82 12.98 -23.83
C TRP A 231 -0.32 13.05 -24.85
N HIS A 232 -0.58 11.98 -25.60
CA HIS A 232 -1.75 11.85 -26.49
C HIS A 232 -3.07 11.73 -25.74
N ALA A 233 -3.05 11.32 -24.47
CA ALA A 233 -4.25 11.36 -23.61
C ALA A 233 -4.43 12.74 -22.98
N TYR A 234 -3.35 13.36 -22.50
CA TYR A 234 -3.30 14.74 -22.03
C TYR A 234 -1.84 15.23 -22.00
N ASN A 235 -1.56 16.45 -22.47
CA ASN A 235 -0.19 16.97 -22.52
C ASN A 235 0.28 17.54 -21.15
N GLY A 236 0.36 16.67 -20.14
CA GLY A 236 0.67 17.06 -18.77
C GLY A 236 -0.47 17.80 -18.06
N TYR A 237 -0.20 18.28 -16.85
CA TYR A 237 -1.19 18.99 -16.04
C TYR A 237 -1.06 20.52 -16.23
N LYS A 238 -2.16 21.25 -16.05
CA LYS A 238 -2.16 22.72 -16.03
C LYS A 238 -1.49 23.27 -14.79
N HIS A 239 -1.76 22.64 -13.65
CA HIS A 239 -1.22 22.99 -12.34
C HIS A 239 -0.89 21.71 -11.56
N PRO A 240 0.09 21.76 -10.64
CA PRO A 240 0.31 20.68 -9.67
C PRO A 240 -0.96 20.39 -8.88
N THR A 241 -1.17 19.14 -8.45
CA THR A 241 -2.29 18.78 -7.58
C THR A 241 -2.22 19.52 -6.23
N ALA A 242 -3.39 19.90 -5.69
CA ALA A 242 -3.49 20.74 -4.49
C ALA A 242 -2.90 20.09 -3.23
N ASP A 243 -2.99 18.76 -3.15
CA ASP A 243 -2.63 18.02 -1.94
C ASP A 243 -1.23 17.39 -2.01
N ASN A 244 -0.60 17.26 -3.19
CA ASN A 244 0.70 16.58 -3.29
C ASN A 244 1.69 17.08 -4.37
N ARG A 245 1.48 18.24 -4.98
CA ARG A 245 2.40 18.83 -5.99
C ARG A 245 2.82 17.86 -7.10
N GLU A 246 2.02 16.82 -7.36
CA GLU A 246 2.31 15.80 -8.35
C GLU A 246 1.78 16.26 -9.71
N TYR A 247 2.59 16.12 -10.76
CA TYR A 247 2.13 16.38 -12.12
C TYR A 247 3.04 15.80 -13.20
N TRP A 248 2.39 15.27 -14.24
CA TRP A 248 3.00 15.02 -15.53
C TRP A 248 3.33 16.36 -16.22
N ILE A 249 4.54 16.45 -16.75
CA ILE A 249 5.03 17.63 -17.48
C ILE A 249 4.76 17.40 -18.96
N GLY A 250 4.05 18.34 -19.59
CA GLY A 250 3.82 18.31 -21.03
C GLY A 250 5.10 18.52 -21.83
N HIS A 251 5.19 17.97 -23.04
CA HIS A 251 6.42 18.04 -23.86
C HIS A 251 6.84 19.49 -24.17
N ASP A 252 5.88 20.42 -24.25
CA ASP A 252 6.07 21.86 -24.45
C ASP A 252 6.43 22.62 -23.16
N ALA A 253 6.18 22.02 -22.00
CA ALA A 253 6.47 22.57 -20.68
C ALA A 253 7.85 22.14 -20.13
N ILE A 254 8.51 21.15 -20.74
CA ILE A 254 9.82 20.62 -20.30
C ILE A 254 10.85 21.74 -20.10
N ALA A 255 10.98 22.64 -21.08
CA ALA A 255 11.95 23.74 -21.00
C ALA A 255 11.69 24.70 -19.83
N ALA A 256 10.41 24.95 -19.52
CA ALA A 256 10.03 25.78 -18.37
C ALA A 256 10.31 25.07 -17.05
N ALA A 257 10.03 23.77 -16.97
CA ALA A 257 10.34 22.94 -15.80
C ALA A 257 11.85 22.87 -15.53
N GLN A 258 12.66 22.66 -16.58
CA GLN A 258 14.12 22.70 -16.49
C GLN A 258 14.65 24.04 -15.99
N ALA A 259 14.12 25.15 -16.52
CA ALA A 259 14.51 26.48 -16.07
C ALA A 259 14.18 26.70 -14.58
N ALA A 260 12.97 26.35 -14.16
CA ALA A 260 12.56 26.47 -12.76
C ALA A 260 13.41 25.60 -11.82
N TRP A 261 13.73 24.37 -12.24
CA TRP A 261 14.59 23.46 -11.50
C TRP A 261 16.03 24.00 -11.39
N ARG A 262 16.63 24.42 -12.50
CA ARG A 262 17.97 25.04 -12.52
C ARG A 262 18.03 26.30 -11.65
N ASP A 263 17.01 27.15 -11.71
CA ASP A 263 16.99 28.40 -10.95
C ASP A 263 16.88 28.12 -9.43
N LYS A 264 16.09 27.10 -9.01
CA LYS A 264 16.07 26.61 -7.62
C LYS A 264 17.45 26.10 -7.17
N LEU A 265 18.11 25.28 -7.99
CA LEU A 265 19.45 24.77 -7.68
C LEU A 265 20.47 25.90 -7.58
N THR A 266 20.43 26.85 -8.52
CA THR A 266 21.32 28.01 -8.53
C THR A 266 21.16 28.85 -7.25
N ALA A 267 19.91 29.07 -6.82
CA ALA A 267 19.62 29.79 -5.57
C ALA A 267 20.14 29.05 -4.34
N ARG A 268 20.08 27.71 -4.33
CA ARG A 268 20.57 26.87 -3.23
C ARG A 268 22.10 26.78 -3.18
N LEU A 269 22.73 26.55 -4.32
CA LEU A 269 24.18 26.30 -4.41
C LEU A 269 25.01 27.59 -4.41
N GLY A 270 24.45 28.70 -4.91
CA GLY A 270 25.20 29.94 -5.14
C GLY A 270 26.18 29.87 -6.32
N SER A 271 26.10 28.82 -7.14
CA SER A 271 26.92 28.57 -8.33
C SER A 271 26.06 27.98 -9.46
N ASP A 272 26.63 27.87 -10.67
CA ASP A 272 25.94 27.25 -11.81
C ASP A 272 25.84 25.73 -11.59
N PRO A 273 24.63 25.16 -11.41
CA PRO A 273 24.45 23.73 -11.19
C PRO A 273 24.91 22.85 -12.35
N ALA A 274 25.02 23.39 -13.58
CA ALA A 274 25.51 22.66 -14.74
C ALA A 274 27.02 22.42 -14.73
N THR A 275 27.74 23.06 -13.81
CA THR A 275 29.20 22.95 -13.66
C THR A 275 29.63 22.64 -12.22
N THR A 276 28.66 22.56 -11.30
CA THR A 276 28.91 22.24 -9.90
C THR A 276 28.80 20.74 -9.73
N GLU A 277 29.87 20.10 -9.28
CA GLU A 277 29.95 18.65 -9.08
C GLU A 277 29.08 18.24 -7.87
N ARG A 278 28.35 17.13 -8.02
CA ARG A 278 27.46 16.59 -6.97
C ARG A 278 28.21 15.66 -6.01
N PRO A 279 27.83 15.55 -4.73
CA PRO A 279 28.55 14.78 -3.73
C PRO A 279 28.65 13.28 -4.05
N ASP A 280 27.62 12.74 -4.71
CA ASP A 280 27.42 11.35 -5.12
C ASP A 280 28.00 11.05 -6.53
N ALA A 281 28.67 12.02 -7.17
CA ALA A 281 29.22 11.87 -8.52
C ALA A 281 30.19 10.67 -8.67
N GLY A 282 30.81 10.24 -7.59
CA GLY A 282 31.70 9.07 -7.57
C GLY A 282 31.00 7.73 -7.41
N GLU A 283 29.71 7.72 -7.07
CA GLU A 283 28.92 6.52 -6.76
C GLU A 283 28.06 6.09 -7.96
N SER A 284 27.58 7.04 -8.76
CA SER A 284 26.80 6.78 -9.97
C SER A 284 27.66 6.94 -11.22
N SER A 285 28.11 5.83 -11.81
CA SER A 285 28.96 5.89 -13.01
C SER A 285 28.18 6.18 -14.30
N GLN A 286 26.84 6.07 -14.29
CA GLN A 286 25.97 6.13 -15.49
C GLN A 286 25.54 7.55 -15.90
N THR A 287 25.71 8.55 -15.02
CA THR A 287 25.20 9.92 -15.22
C THR A 287 26.28 10.97 -15.12
N GLN A 288 26.07 12.14 -15.73
CA GLN A 288 27.00 13.26 -15.60
C GLN A 288 27.17 13.67 -14.13
N PRO A 289 28.38 14.12 -13.73
CA PRO A 289 28.73 14.34 -12.32
C PRO A 289 28.21 15.67 -11.77
N TYR A 290 27.21 16.30 -12.38
CA TYR A 290 26.75 17.64 -12.02
C TYR A 290 25.34 17.61 -11.45
N TYR A 291 24.94 18.67 -10.74
CA TYR A 291 23.58 18.83 -10.21
C TYR A 291 22.50 19.03 -11.29
N TYR A 292 22.90 19.33 -12.52
CA TYR A 292 21.97 19.59 -13.62
C TYR A 292 22.65 19.34 -14.96
N HIS A 293 21.89 18.87 -15.95
CA HIS A 293 22.33 18.86 -17.34
C HIS A 293 21.18 19.29 -18.28
N PRO A 294 21.43 20.12 -19.32
CA PRO A 294 20.38 20.56 -20.25
C PRO A 294 19.66 19.44 -21.00
N MET A 295 20.31 18.27 -21.13
CA MET A 295 19.73 17.08 -21.76
C MET A 295 19.05 16.13 -20.76
N TRP A 296 18.87 16.54 -19.51
CA TRP A 296 18.04 15.84 -18.52
C TRP A 296 16.65 16.44 -18.56
N LEU A 297 15.72 15.76 -19.21
CA LEU A 297 14.40 16.31 -19.54
C LEU A 297 13.36 15.85 -18.51
N PRO A 298 12.91 16.72 -17.59
CA PRO A 298 11.90 16.36 -16.59
C PRO A 298 10.56 16.10 -17.26
N ILE A 299 9.96 14.94 -16.96
CA ILE A 299 8.70 14.47 -17.55
C ILE A 299 7.60 14.30 -16.50
N TYR A 300 7.98 14.21 -15.22
CA TYR A 300 7.08 14.06 -14.11
C TYR A 300 7.73 14.63 -12.84
N GLN A 301 6.91 15.15 -11.93
CA GLN A 301 7.37 15.70 -10.66
C GLN A 301 6.38 15.34 -9.55
N MET A 302 6.91 15.00 -8.37
CA MET A 302 6.16 14.73 -7.15
C MET A 302 6.87 15.39 -5.96
N GLY A 303 6.32 16.50 -5.46
CA GLY A 303 6.98 17.29 -4.42
C GLY A 303 8.36 17.79 -4.88
N ASP A 304 9.40 17.35 -4.18
CA ASP A 304 10.80 17.63 -4.52
C ASP A 304 11.47 16.48 -5.30
N ILE A 305 10.73 15.42 -5.67
CA ILE A 305 11.23 14.36 -6.55
C ILE A 305 10.92 14.73 -8.00
N ILE A 306 11.93 14.65 -8.87
CA ILE A 306 11.82 14.89 -10.32
C ILE A 306 12.19 13.60 -11.04
N ILE A 307 11.36 13.19 -11.99
CA ILE A 307 11.69 12.12 -12.93
C ILE A 307 12.07 12.76 -14.25
N ALA A 308 13.32 12.57 -14.66
CA ALA A 308 13.86 13.13 -15.89
C ALA A 308 14.40 12.04 -16.81
N LEU A 309 14.36 12.25 -18.13
CA LEU A 309 15.03 11.36 -19.08
C LEU A 309 16.42 11.89 -19.40
N ASP A 310 17.43 11.04 -19.25
CA ASP A 310 18.83 11.38 -19.49
C ASP A 310 19.23 11.15 -20.95
N TYR A 311 19.35 12.22 -21.73
CA TYR A 311 19.87 12.18 -23.09
C TYR A 311 21.35 12.60 -23.20
N ALA A 312 22.06 12.65 -22.08
CA ALA A 312 23.51 12.81 -22.05
C ALA A 312 24.14 11.95 -20.94
N PRO A 313 23.90 10.63 -20.95
CA PRO A 313 24.55 9.73 -19.99
C PRO A 313 26.07 9.70 -20.19
N THR A 314 26.77 9.05 -19.26
CA THR A 314 28.18 8.68 -19.45
C THR A 314 28.31 7.49 -20.41
N GLU A 315 29.51 6.93 -20.54
CA GLU A 315 29.74 5.70 -21.32
C GLU A 315 29.06 4.46 -20.70
N ASP A 316 28.79 4.48 -19.40
CA ASP A 316 28.15 3.37 -18.67
C ASP A 316 26.62 3.46 -18.65
N GLY A 317 26.04 4.61 -19.05
CA GLY A 317 24.59 4.84 -18.99
C GLY A 317 23.89 4.70 -20.34
N ASN A 318 22.57 4.57 -20.29
CA ASN A 318 21.71 4.39 -21.46
C ASN A 318 21.05 5.71 -21.88
N THR A 319 21.01 5.99 -23.19
CA THR A 319 20.33 7.18 -23.71
C THR A 319 18.82 7.07 -23.49
N GLY A 320 18.24 8.04 -22.80
CA GLY A 320 16.83 8.08 -22.43
C GLY A 320 16.49 7.29 -21.17
N GLN A 321 17.49 6.83 -20.41
CA GLN A 321 17.26 6.23 -19.09
C GLN A 321 16.57 7.23 -18.15
N PRO A 322 15.65 6.79 -17.30
CA PRO A 322 15.02 7.66 -16.32
C PRO A 322 15.98 7.91 -15.14
N LEU A 323 16.02 9.16 -14.71
CA LEU A 323 16.70 9.63 -13.51
C LEU A 323 15.64 9.89 -12.45
N VAL A 324 15.79 9.27 -11.29
CA VAL A 324 15.00 9.61 -10.11
C VAL A 324 15.80 10.61 -9.29
N ILE A 325 15.40 11.87 -9.34
CA ILE A 325 16.16 13.00 -8.78
C ILE A 325 15.46 13.50 -7.52
N TYR A 326 16.08 13.31 -6.37
CA TYR A 326 15.68 13.96 -5.13
C TYR A 326 16.23 15.38 -5.14
N SER A 327 15.37 16.38 -5.36
CA SER A 327 15.79 17.78 -5.52
C SER A 327 15.71 18.62 -4.23
N GLY A 328 15.39 17.98 -3.10
CA GLY A 328 15.30 18.55 -1.75
C GLY A 328 16.67 18.75 -1.08
N GLU A 329 16.72 18.88 0.25
CA GLU A 329 17.97 19.12 1.00
C GLU A 329 19.01 18.02 0.77
N ASP A 330 18.57 16.76 0.77
CA ASP A 330 19.38 15.58 0.47
C ASP A 330 19.33 15.30 -1.05
N TYR A 331 20.10 16.08 -1.80
CA TYR A 331 20.11 15.93 -3.27
C TYR A 331 20.83 14.66 -3.70
N GLU A 332 20.12 13.81 -4.43
CA GLU A 332 20.61 12.51 -4.93
C GLU A 332 19.99 12.20 -6.30
N ILE A 333 20.75 11.49 -7.15
CA ILE A 333 20.23 10.93 -8.41
C ILE A 333 20.39 9.41 -8.40
N ILE A 334 19.27 8.72 -8.54
CA ILE A 334 19.20 7.26 -8.65
C ILE A 334 18.96 6.86 -10.11
N THR A 335 19.67 5.82 -10.56
CA THR A 335 19.69 5.29 -11.95
C THR A 335 19.45 3.78 -11.96
N ASP A 336 18.42 3.33 -11.25
CA ASP A 336 18.15 1.90 -11.05
C ASP A 336 17.38 1.25 -12.22
N TYR A 337 16.95 2.04 -13.21
CA TYR A 337 16.12 1.56 -14.32
C TYR A 337 16.83 1.77 -15.65
N ASP A 338 16.86 0.74 -16.49
CA ASP A 338 17.51 0.79 -17.81
C ASP A 338 16.66 1.53 -18.85
N SER A 339 15.35 1.63 -18.63
CA SER A 339 14.42 2.25 -19.56
C SER A 339 13.24 2.95 -18.89
N PHE A 340 12.65 3.91 -19.59
CA PHE A 340 11.43 4.58 -19.13
C PHE A 340 10.25 3.61 -18.97
N ASP A 341 10.15 2.59 -19.82
CA ASP A 341 9.03 1.64 -19.78
C ASP A 341 9.08 0.77 -18.51
N GLU A 342 10.28 0.41 -18.06
CA GLU A 342 10.51 -0.32 -16.82
C GLU A 342 10.15 0.53 -15.59
N TRP A 343 10.62 1.78 -15.56
CA TRP A 343 10.23 2.74 -14.53
C TRP A 343 8.71 2.97 -14.52
N LEU A 344 8.10 3.16 -15.69
CA LEU A 344 6.67 3.41 -15.82
C LEU A 344 5.85 2.18 -15.38
N TYR A 345 6.29 0.97 -15.73
CA TYR A 345 5.65 -0.25 -15.26
C TYR A 345 5.66 -0.32 -13.73
N THR A 346 6.84 -0.13 -13.13
CA THR A 346 7.01 -0.14 -11.68
C THR A 346 6.12 0.92 -11.02
N PHE A 347 6.20 2.16 -11.50
CA PHE A 347 5.37 3.26 -11.02
C PHE A 347 3.87 2.95 -11.09
N LEU A 348 3.38 2.48 -12.24
CA LEU A 348 1.95 2.23 -12.43
C LEU A 348 1.47 0.99 -11.67
N SER A 349 2.28 -0.06 -11.58
CA SER A 349 1.97 -1.25 -10.78
C SER A 349 1.79 -0.88 -9.32
N TYR A 350 2.73 -0.14 -8.72
CA TYR A 350 2.56 0.34 -7.34
C TYR A 350 1.39 1.33 -7.18
N THR A 351 1.17 2.18 -8.18
CA THR A 351 0.08 3.19 -8.12
C THR A 351 -1.30 2.56 -8.21
N LEU A 352 -1.47 1.53 -9.04
CA LEU A 352 -2.77 0.89 -9.30
C LEU A 352 -3.01 -0.33 -8.42
N TYR A 353 -1.95 -1.01 -7.98
CA TYR A 353 -1.97 -2.31 -7.31
C TYR A 353 -0.93 -2.38 -6.17
N PRO A 354 -1.05 -1.58 -5.09
CA PRO A 354 -0.13 -1.65 -3.96
C PRO A 354 -0.19 -3.02 -3.24
N GLU A 355 0.96 -3.58 -2.84
CA GLU A 355 1.04 -4.85 -2.11
C GLU A 355 0.54 -4.74 -0.66
N GLU A 356 0.06 -5.86 -0.09
CA GLU A 356 -0.59 -5.91 1.23
C GLU A 356 0.38 -5.76 2.44
N ASN A 357 1.71 -5.85 2.24
CA ASN A 357 2.72 -5.84 3.33
C ASN A 357 3.93 -4.90 3.13
N ASP A 358 4.06 -4.18 2.02
CA ASP A 358 5.00 -3.06 1.93
C ASP A 358 4.38 -1.87 2.67
N ASP A 359 5.11 -1.29 3.64
CA ASP A 359 4.86 0.13 3.96
C ASP A 359 5.15 0.88 2.66
N PRO A 360 4.15 1.51 2.02
CA PRO A 360 4.35 2.10 0.71
C PRO A 360 5.51 3.10 0.79
N PRO A 361 6.49 3.07 -0.14
CA PRO A 361 7.60 4.02 -0.14
C PRO A 361 7.01 5.41 -0.13
N SER A 362 7.22 6.15 0.98
CA SER A 362 6.48 7.34 1.42
C SER A 362 5.69 8.08 0.33
N LEU A 363 4.59 7.47 -0.12
CA LEU A 363 3.50 8.07 -0.85
C LEU A 363 2.53 8.50 0.24
N ALA A 364 2.94 9.51 0.99
CA ALA A 364 2.03 10.21 1.87
C ALA A 364 0.89 10.73 0.99
N ALA A 365 -0.28 10.10 1.09
CA ALA A 365 -1.55 10.47 0.45
C ALA A 365 -1.73 10.16 -1.06
N ALA A 366 -1.71 8.86 -1.40
CA ALA A 366 -2.69 8.32 -2.35
C ALA A 366 -3.61 7.31 -1.64
N ASN A 367 -4.09 7.67 -0.44
CA ASN A 367 -5.38 7.14 -0.02
C ASN A 367 -6.40 7.65 -1.06
N HIS A 368 -7.33 6.80 -1.48
CA HIS A 368 -8.59 7.30 -2.01
C HIS A 368 -9.22 8.14 -0.88
N SER A 369 -8.97 9.44 -0.91
CA SER A 369 -9.33 10.34 0.17
C SER A 369 -10.82 10.60 0.07
N TYR A 370 -11.60 9.96 0.92
CA TYR A 370 -13.03 10.21 0.99
C TYR A 370 -13.34 11.53 1.68
N ARG A 371 -12.31 12.21 2.23
CA ARG A 371 -12.44 13.45 3.00
C ARG A 371 -13.28 14.51 2.29
N SER A 372 -13.04 14.75 1.00
CA SER A 372 -13.80 15.76 0.27
C SER A 372 -15.28 15.37 0.09
N GLU A 373 -15.54 14.09 -0.20
CA GLU A 373 -16.90 13.55 -0.37
C GLU A 373 -17.66 13.53 0.96
N ILE A 374 -17.01 13.08 2.03
CA ILE A 374 -17.54 13.02 3.39
C ILE A 374 -17.75 14.40 3.97
N ARG A 375 -16.82 15.35 3.77
CA ARG A 375 -17.02 16.75 4.17
C ARG A 375 -18.24 17.34 3.50
N ALA A 376 -18.40 17.14 2.19
CA ALA A 376 -19.59 17.61 1.47
C ALA A 376 -20.87 16.95 2.00
N HIS A 377 -20.84 15.64 2.27
CA HIS A 377 -21.97 14.91 2.86
C HIS A 377 -22.33 15.43 4.25
N ILE A 378 -21.34 15.67 5.11
CA ILE A 378 -21.52 16.26 6.45
C ILE A 378 -22.09 17.67 6.34
N GLU A 379 -21.52 18.51 5.48
CA GLU A 379 -21.96 19.91 5.32
C GLU A 379 -23.38 20.01 4.78
N GLN A 380 -23.77 19.10 3.90
CA GLN A 380 -25.12 19.01 3.36
C GLN A 380 -26.15 18.65 4.44
N HIS A 381 -25.78 17.82 5.43
CA HIS A 381 -26.73 17.27 6.41
C HIS A 381 -26.73 18.00 7.75
N ILE A 382 -25.58 18.49 8.22
CA ILE A 382 -25.41 19.14 9.54
C ILE A 382 -25.21 20.66 9.39
N GLY A 383 -24.43 21.10 8.41
CA GLY A 383 -24.11 22.52 8.22
C GLY A 383 -22.60 22.78 8.06
N PRO A 384 -22.17 24.05 7.99
CA PRO A 384 -20.79 24.38 7.65
C PRO A 384 -19.79 23.91 8.69
N ILE A 385 -18.65 23.37 8.23
CA ILE A 385 -17.52 23.02 9.08
C ILE A 385 -16.82 24.32 9.52
N ALA A 386 -16.73 24.56 10.83
CA ALA A 386 -16.11 25.76 11.39
C ALA A 386 -14.59 25.64 11.55
N ALA A 387 -14.09 24.45 11.91
CA ALA A 387 -12.66 24.20 12.01
C ALA A 387 -12.30 22.73 11.81
N THR A 388 -11.01 22.49 11.60
CA THR A 388 -10.40 21.17 11.58
C THR A 388 -9.31 21.14 12.64
N PHE A 389 -9.43 20.25 13.62
CA PHE A 389 -8.39 19.99 14.60
C PHE A 389 -7.45 18.92 14.05
N LYS A 390 -6.18 19.28 13.90
CA LYS A 390 -5.12 18.32 13.61
C LYS A 390 -4.62 17.72 14.91
N ARG A 391 -4.29 16.44 14.89
CA ARG A 391 -3.68 15.75 16.03
C ARG A 391 -2.19 16.11 16.08
N GLU A 392 -1.83 17.09 16.91
CA GLU A 392 -0.42 17.41 17.18
C GLU A 392 0.20 16.19 17.88
N GLU A 393 1.32 15.66 17.37
CA GLU A 393 2.14 14.54 17.92
C GLU A 393 1.83 13.09 17.49
N SER A 394 1.01 12.83 16.47
CA SER A 394 0.87 11.47 15.90
C SER A 394 1.08 11.45 14.40
N ASP A 395 1.74 10.42 13.87
CA ASP A 395 1.76 10.08 12.43
C ASP A 395 0.35 9.70 11.88
N SER A 396 -0.69 9.79 12.72
CA SER A 396 -2.08 9.55 12.34
C SER A 396 -2.55 10.63 11.35
N SER A 397 -2.95 10.19 10.16
CA SER A 397 -3.50 11.06 9.13
C SER A 397 -4.94 11.51 9.42
N ILE A 398 -5.56 11.11 10.53
CA ILE A 398 -6.98 11.38 10.84
C ILE A 398 -7.14 12.75 11.52
N ASP A 399 -7.95 13.61 10.91
CA ASP A 399 -8.33 14.91 11.47
C ASP A 399 -9.67 14.84 12.22
N LEU A 400 -9.99 15.86 13.03
CA LEU A 400 -11.34 16.06 13.58
C LEU A 400 -11.99 17.32 13.01
N LEU A 401 -13.13 17.16 12.35
CA LEU A 401 -13.98 18.25 11.88
C LEU A 401 -14.85 18.74 13.02
N TRP A 402 -15.00 20.06 13.11
CA TRP A 402 -15.88 20.70 14.07
C TRP A 402 -17.00 21.47 13.39
N LEU A 403 -18.24 21.17 13.80
CA LEU A 403 -19.43 21.88 13.41
C LEU A 403 -20.09 22.52 14.65
N PRO A 404 -20.37 23.83 14.63
CA PRO A 404 -21.08 24.51 15.72
C PRO A 404 -22.60 24.26 15.65
N PRO A 405 -23.35 24.53 16.74
CA PRO A 405 -24.80 24.36 16.77
C PRO A 405 -25.47 25.26 15.74
N GLY A 406 -26.41 24.69 15.00
CA GLY A 406 -27.29 25.39 14.06
C GLY A 406 -28.75 25.35 14.49
N ASP A 407 -29.61 26.01 13.72
CA ASP A 407 -31.06 26.06 14.01
C ASP A 407 -31.74 24.69 13.90
N GLU A 408 -31.31 23.85 12.95
CA GLU A 408 -31.84 22.49 12.75
C GLU A 408 -31.10 21.43 13.59
N HIS A 409 -29.86 21.72 14.00
CA HIS A 409 -28.96 20.82 14.73
C HIS A 409 -28.40 21.53 15.97
N PRO A 410 -29.13 21.56 17.09
CA PRO A 410 -28.78 22.35 18.26
C PRO A 410 -27.72 21.67 19.15
N TYR A 411 -26.61 21.24 18.56
CA TYR A 411 -25.48 20.59 19.24
C TYR A 411 -24.18 20.86 18.48
N HIS A 412 -23.04 20.75 19.16
CA HIS A 412 -21.76 20.68 18.45
C HIS A 412 -21.54 19.25 17.92
N ALA A 413 -20.99 19.11 16.72
CA ALA A 413 -20.50 17.83 16.23
C ALA A 413 -18.98 17.86 16.09
N LEU A 414 -18.32 16.84 16.64
CA LEU A 414 -16.94 16.50 16.32
C LEU A 414 -16.96 15.19 15.53
N ILE A 415 -16.33 15.18 14.36
CA ILE A 415 -16.39 14.04 13.43
C ILE A 415 -14.98 13.76 12.93
N THR A 416 -14.56 12.50 12.88
CA THR A 416 -13.30 12.13 12.23
C THR A 416 -13.35 12.44 10.73
N SER A 417 -12.19 12.74 10.16
CA SER A 417 -12.01 12.90 8.72
C SER A 417 -10.74 12.18 8.32
N GLY A 418 -10.90 11.09 7.58
CA GLY A 418 -9.81 10.26 7.09
C GLY A 418 -9.71 8.89 7.75
N LEU A 419 -10.58 8.56 8.71
CA LEU A 419 -10.66 7.18 9.21
C LEU A 419 -11.13 6.25 8.10
N SER A 420 -12.07 6.72 7.27
CA SER A 420 -12.65 5.95 6.17
C SER A 420 -11.70 5.71 4.99
N ASP A 421 -10.59 6.46 4.93
CA ASP A 421 -9.58 6.36 3.87
C ASP A 421 -8.93 4.95 3.84
N ARG A 422 -8.84 4.27 4.99
CA ARG A 422 -8.34 2.89 5.12
C ARG A 422 -9.45 1.96 5.61
N PRO A 423 -9.55 0.72 5.09
CA PRO A 423 -10.50 -0.26 5.63
C PRO A 423 -10.02 -0.74 7.02
N MET A 424 -10.96 -0.89 7.96
CA MET A 424 -10.76 -1.57 9.24
C MET A 424 -10.64 -3.09 9.02
N ASP A 425 -10.07 -3.80 10.01
CA ASP A 425 -9.86 -5.24 9.95
C ASP A 425 -11.14 -6.03 10.28
N VAL A 426 -12.13 -5.93 9.37
CA VAL A 426 -13.41 -6.63 9.49
C VAL A 426 -13.24 -8.07 8.98
N PRO A 427 -13.65 -9.09 9.77
CA PRO A 427 -13.56 -10.48 9.35
C PRO A 427 -14.24 -10.76 8.02
N ASP A 428 -13.64 -11.66 7.24
CA ASP A 428 -14.15 -12.03 5.91
C ASP A 428 -15.59 -12.55 5.96
N GLY A 429 -16.38 -12.05 5.02
CA GLY A 429 -17.77 -12.44 4.89
C GLY A 429 -18.55 -11.59 3.88
N PRO A 430 -19.79 -11.99 3.55
CA PRO A 430 -20.59 -11.40 2.47
C PRO A 430 -20.99 -9.93 2.68
N ARG A 431 -20.66 -9.35 3.84
CA ARG A 431 -20.97 -7.94 4.19
C ARG A 431 -19.74 -7.15 4.60
N ARG A 432 -18.51 -7.67 4.44
CA ARG A 432 -17.25 -7.01 4.82
C ARG A 432 -17.14 -5.61 4.18
N ALA A 433 -17.27 -5.55 2.86
CA ALA A 433 -17.26 -4.31 2.07
C ALA A 433 -18.33 -3.26 2.49
N GLN A 434 -19.34 -3.64 3.27
CA GLN A 434 -20.37 -2.72 3.77
C GLN A 434 -20.03 -2.13 5.14
N ARG A 435 -18.99 -2.64 5.81
CA ARG A 435 -18.66 -2.39 7.22
C ARG A 435 -17.22 -1.93 7.43
N GLU A 436 -16.34 -2.22 6.48
CA GLU A 436 -14.91 -1.97 6.61
C GLU A 436 -14.53 -0.48 6.61
N ARG A 437 -15.42 0.45 6.23
CA ARG A 437 -15.13 1.90 6.23
C ARG A 437 -16.10 2.69 7.09
N ALA A 438 -15.55 3.55 7.94
CA ALA A 438 -16.34 4.39 8.84
C ALA A 438 -15.68 5.74 9.15
N GLU A 439 -16.51 6.71 9.53
CA GLU A 439 -16.12 7.88 10.34
C GLU A 439 -16.84 7.81 11.69
N LEU A 440 -16.19 8.31 12.74
CA LEU A 440 -16.74 8.39 14.08
C LEU A 440 -17.17 9.82 14.38
N MET A 441 -18.30 9.98 15.05
CA MET A 441 -18.79 11.27 15.51
C MET A 441 -19.20 11.25 16.98
N ILE A 442 -19.08 12.39 17.64
CA ILE A 442 -19.69 12.64 18.95
C ILE A 442 -20.43 13.97 18.91
N MET A 443 -21.63 13.99 19.49
CA MET A 443 -22.47 15.18 19.60
C MET A 443 -22.38 15.73 21.01
N LEU A 444 -22.18 17.03 21.16
CA LEU A 444 -22.00 17.71 22.44
C LEU A 444 -23.07 18.79 22.64
N PRO A 445 -23.49 19.07 23.89
CA PRO A 445 -24.48 20.10 24.19
C PRO A 445 -24.16 21.47 23.55
N PRO A 446 -25.16 22.28 23.15
CA PRO A 446 -24.93 23.55 22.46
C PRO A 446 -24.21 24.62 23.31
N ASP A 447 -24.16 24.43 24.63
CA ASP A 447 -23.43 25.26 25.58
C ASP A 447 -22.00 24.75 25.86
N TRP A 448 -21.56 23.69 25.18
CA TRP A 448 -20.21 23.15 25.29
C TRP A 448 -19.16 24.15 24.79
N GLN A 449 -18.15 24.45 25.60
CA GLN A 449 -17.17 25.49 25.27
C GLN A 449 -15.97 24.92 24.52
N LEU A 450 -15.93 24.98 23.20
CA LEU A 450 -14.72 24.65 22.40
C LEU A 450 -13.73 25.82 22.35
N SER A 451 -13.32 26.29 23.54
CA SER A 451 -12.31 27.33 23.70
C SER A 451 -11.00 26.71 24.20
N SER A 452 -9.87 27.33 23.87
CA SER A 452 -8.56 26.87 24.36
C SER A 452 -8.58 26.63 25.88
N LYS A 453 -9.20 27.51 26.67
CA LYS A 453 -9.29 27.36 28.13
C LYS A 453 -10.01 26.07 28.56
N ASN A 454 -11.10 25.69 27.90
CA ASN A 454 -11.85 24.47 28.25
C ASN A 454 -11.10 23.22 27.77
N LEU A 455 -10.47 23.28 26.60
CA LEU A 455 -9.69 22.18 26.02
C LEU A 455 -8.42 21.85 26.82
N HIS A 456 -7.98 22.70 27.76
CA HIS A 456 -6.90 22.39 28.70
C HIS A 456 -7.38 21.60 29.94
N SER A 457 -8.68 21.30 30.05
CA SER A 457 -9.25 20.49 31.13
C SER A 457 -9.62 19.10 30.63
N GLU A 458 -9.52 18.09 31.50
CA GLU A 458 -9.94 16.72 31.16
C GLU A 458 -11.42 16.67 30.73
N GLN A 459 -12.30 17.39 31.45
CA GLN A 459 -13.73 17.50 31.14
C GLN A 459 -14.00 18.10 29.76
N GLY A 460 -13.23 19.10 29.34
CA GLY A 460 -13.41 19.73 28.03
C GLY A 460 -12.79 18.94 26.88
N TYR A 461 -11.77 18.13 27.16
CA TYR A 461 -10.93 17.47 26.15
C TYR A 461 -11.29 15.99 25.92
N TRP A 462 -12.00 15.33 26.85
CA TRP A 462 -12.33 13.90 26.71
C TRP A 462 -13.02 13.51 25.39
N PRO A 463 -13.92 14.31 24.77
CA PRO A 463 -14.55 13.90 23.51
C PRO A 463 -13.52 13.73 22.39
N ILE A 464 -12.51 14.60 22.36
CA ILE A 464 -11.40 14.55 21.39
C ILE A 464 -10.54 13.32 21.67
N VAL A 465 -10.17 13.09 22.94
CA VAL A 465 -9.39 11.90 23.34
C VAL A 465 -10.09 10.61 22.94
N TRP A 466 -11.39 10.49 23.18
CA TRP A 466 -12.16 9.30 22.86
C TRP A 466 -12.32 9.07 21.36
N LEU A 467 -12.59 10.12 20.58
CA LEU A 467 -12.61 10.01 19.12
C LEU A 467 -11.25 9.56 18.58
N SER A 468 -10.16 10.17 19.04
CA SER A 468 -8.80 9.80 18.64
C SER A 468 -8.45 8.37 19.04
N MET A 469 -8.71 7.97 20.28
CA MET A 469 -8.44 6.62 20.79
C MET A 469 -9.21 5.56 20.01
N LEU A 470 -10.50 5.79 19.73
CA LEU A 470 -11.30 4.82 18.98
C LEU A 470 -10.96 4.79 17.49
N ALA A 471 -10.52 5.91 16.92
CA ALA A 471 -10.03 5.93 15.55
C ALA A 471 -8.70 5.15 15.42
N ASP A 472 -7.78 5.29 16.38
CA ASP A 472 -6.55 4.48 16.44
C ASP A 472 -6.86 2.99 16.66
N TYR A 473 -7.80 2.69 17.56
CA TYR A 473 -8.28 1.31 17.76
C TYR A 473 -8.80 0.72 16.44
N ALA A 474 -9.64 1.45 15.72
CA ALA A 474 -10.21 1.01 14.44
C ALA A 474 -9.16 0.77 13.34
N GLN A 475 -8.01 1.43 13.40
CA GLN A 475 -6.92 1.24 12.43
C GLN A 475 -5.88 0.20 12.86
N SER A 476 -5.92 -0.25 14.11
CA SER A 476 -5.00 -1.29 14.58
C SER A 476 -5.38 -2.67 14.05
N ARG A 477 -4.36 -3.54 13.89
CA ARG A 477 -4.53 -4.91 13.40
C ARG A 477 -5.55 -5.68 14.24
N ASP A 478 -6.34 -6.53 13.59
CA ASP A 478 -7.39 -7.37 14.19
C ASP A 478 -8.54 -6.60 14.87
N ASN A 479 -8.63 -5.29 14.67
CA ASN A 479 -9.65 -4.43 15.28
C ASN A 479 -10.54 -3.76 14.23
N TRP A 480 -11.82 -3.61 14.58
CA TRP A 480 -12.82 -2.89 13.80
C TRP A 480 -13.93 -2.37 14.71
N ILE A 481 -14.67 -1.37 14.23
CA ILE A 481 -15.80 -0.79 14.95
C ILE A 481 -17.12 -1.16 14.28
N ALA A 482 -18.08 -1.58 15.10
CA ALA A 482 -19.43 -1.95 14.72
C ALA A 482 -20.46 -1.35 15.69
N ILE A 483 -21.70 -1.23 15.21
CA ILE A 483 -22.85 -0.91 16.05
C ILE A 483 -22.95 -1.91 17.20
N GLY A 484 -23.09 -1.39 18.42
CA GLY A 484 -23.19 -2.17 19.65
C GLY A 484 -21.85 -2.53 20.30
N ASN A 485 -20.71 -2.18 19.70
CA ASN A 485 -19.43 -2.27 20.41
C ASN A 485 -19.43 -1.37 21.64
N LEU A 486 -18.84 -1.87 22.73
CA LEU A 486 -18.75 -1.21 24.02
C LEU A 486 -17.27 -1.03 24.39
N PHE A 487 -16.91 0.18 24.77
CA PHE A 487 -15.58 0.59 25.20
C PHE A 487 -15.68 1.14 26.63
N PRO A 488 -15.41 0.31 27.67
CA PRO A 488 -15.45 0.75 29.06
C PRO A 488 -14.23 1.63 29.40
N ASN A 489 -14.42 2.58 30.32
CA ASN A 489 -13.32 3.42 30.80
C ASN A 489 -12.54 2.72 31.93
N GLY A 490 -11.58 1.90 31.53
CA GLY A 490 -10.71 1.15 32.44
C GLY A 490 -11.33 -0.14 32.98
N ASN A 491 -10.50 -0.91 33.68
CA ASN A 491 -10.90 -2.12 34.40
C ASN A 491 -10.18 -2.17 35.76
N PRO A 492 -10.85 -1.84 36.88
CA PRO A 492 -12.31 -1.62 37.03
C PRO A 492 -12.79 -0.33 36.33
N MET A 493 -14.07 -0.31 35.94
CA MET A 493 -14.68 0.85 35.27
C MET A 493 -14.69 2.08 36.18
N THR A 494 -14.28 3.22 35.63
CA THR A 494 -14.27 4.52 36.32
C THR A 494 -14.96 5.61 35.50
N PRO A 495 -15.44 6.70 36.11
CA PRO A 495 -16.05 7.78 35.36
C PRO A 495 -15.07 8.46 34.39
N ILE A 496 -15.53 8.83 33.19
CA ILE A 496 -14.72 9.51 32.16
C ILE A 496 -14.60 10.98 32.54
N ALA A 497 -13.38 11.44 32.83
CA ALA A 497 -13.07 12.86 33.05
C ALA A 497 -14.08 13.59 33.95
N ASP A 498 -14.41 13.01 35.11
CA ASP A 498 -15.40 13.53 36.07
C ASP A 498 -16.84 13.73 35.54
N THR A 499 -17.17 13.17 34.38
CA THR A 499 -18.56 13.00 33.92
C THR A 499 -19.20 11.78 34.61
N PRO A 500 -20.52 11.61 34.62
CA PRO A 500 -21.13 10.41 35.18
C PRO A 500 -21.07 9.18 34.25
N PHE A 501 -20.49 9.32 33.05
CA PHE A 501 -20.33 8.24 32.08
C PHE A 501 -19.13 7.37 32.42
N SER A 502 -19.23 6.06 32.21
CA SER A 502 -18.19 5.08 32.54
C SER A 502 -17.69 4.27 31.34
N GLY A 503 -18.11 4.64 30.13
CA GLY A 503 -17.74 3.99 28.88
C GLY A 503 -18.57 4.55 27.71
N VAL A 504 -18.28 4.05 26.51
CA VAL A 504 -18.93 4.49 25.27
C VAL A 504 -19.41 3.27 24.49
N THR A 505 -20.65 3.32 23.99
CA THR A 505 -21.14 2.37 22.98
C THR A 505 -21.24 3.03 21.60
N ILE A 506 -21.22 2.23 20.55
CA ILE A 506 -21.33 2.71 19.17
C ILE A 506 -22.75 2.52 18.65
N LEU A 507 -23.36 3.59 18.15
CA LEU A 507 -24.70 3.61 17.55
C LEU A 507 -24.66 4.21 16.14
N PRO A 508 -25.66 3.96 15.28
CA PRO A 508 -25.88 4.83 14.13
C PRO A 508 -26.40 6.19 14.62
N PRO A 509 -26.25 7.28 13.84
CA PRO A 509 -26.80 8.60 14.15
C PRO A 509 -28.31 8.64 13.89
N LEU A 510 -29.06 7.82 14.64
CA LEU A 510 -30.45 7.43 14.38
C LEU A 510 -31.46 8.52 14.77
N VAL A 511 -31.19 9.31 15.80
CA VAL A 511 -32.21 10.19 16.37
C VAL A 511 -32.12 11.63 15.84
N SER A 512 -30.94 12.05 15.39
CA SER A 512 -30.71 13.41 14.89
C SER A 512 -30.76 13.52 13.36
N HIS A 513 -30.77 12.40 12.62
CA HIS A 513 -30.65 12.40 11.16
C HIS A 513 -31.44 11.30 10.45
N SER A 514 -31.65 11.46 9.14
CA SER A 514 -32.23 10.43 8.27
C SER A 514 -31.28 9.23 8.12
N HIS A 515 -31.83 8.08 7.72
CA HIS A 515 -31.02 6.88 7.41
C HIS A 515 -29.95 7.16 6.34
N ASP A 516 -30.22 8.13 5.46
CA ASP A 516 -29.32 8.56 4.39
C ASP A 516 -28.10 9.33 4.91
N PHE A 517 -28.15 9.90 6.12
CA PHE A 517 -26.98 10.55 6.72
C PHE A 517 -25.95 9.53 7.21
N GLY A 518 -26.40 8.49 7.91
CA GLY A 518 -25.51 7.51 8.56
C GLY A 518 -24.70 6.65 7.57
N THR A 519 -24.95 6.77 6.27
CA THR A 519 -24.25 6.01 5.24
C THR A 519 -24.03 6.86 4.00
N TYR A 520 -22.81 6.87 3.49
CA TYR A 520 -22.46 7.51 2.23
C TYR A 520 -21.99 6.45 1.23
N ARG A 521 -22.40 6.58 -0.03
CA ARG A 521 -21.86 5.78 -1.13
C ARG A 521 -20.95 6.67 -1.97
N SER A 522 -19.65 6.41 -1.91
CA SER A 522 -18.64 7.16 -2.66
C SER A 522 -18.71 6.88 -4.15
N LYS A 523 -18.09 7.74 -4.94
CA LYS A 523 -18.06 7.66 -6.41
C LYS A 523 -17.45 6.36 -6.94
N ASP A 524 -16.49 5.79 -6.20
CA ASP A 524 -15.88 4.49 -6.48
C ASP A 524 -16.78 3.29 -6.09
N GLY A 525 -17.95 3.55 -5.53
CA GLY A 525 -18.95 2.55 -5.16
C GLY A 525 -18.81 1.99 -3.74
N ASN A 526 -17.77 2.40 -2.99
CA ASN A 526 -17.58 2.00 -1.60
C ASN A 526 -18.67 2.60 -0.68
N ARG A 527 -18.96 1.89 0.42
CA ARG A 527 -19.89 2.35 1.45
C ARG A 527 -19.11 2.83 2.66
N ILE A 528 -19.36 4.06 3.06
CA ILE A 528 -18.79 4.67 4.26
C ILE A 528 -19.90 4.82 5.29
N ASN A 529 -19.66 4.35 6.51
CA ASN A 529 -20.62 4.47 7.60
C ASN A 529 -20.24 5.65 8.50
N ILE A 530 -21.22 6.38 9.01
CA ILE A 530 -20.98 7.35 10.09
C ILE A 530 -21.54 6.74 11.37
N TYR A 531 -20.68 6.58 12.37
CA TYR A 531 -21.02 5.99 13.66
C TYR A 531 -20.92 7.02 14.77
N CYS A 532 -21.91 7.03 15.66
CA CYS A 532 -21.97 7.94 16.79
C CYS A 532 -21.51 7.25 18.08
N LEU A 533 -20.62 7.91 18.80
CA LEU A 533 -20.22 7.56 20.16
C LEU A 533 -21.34 7.98 21.12
N MET A 534 -21.89 7.01 21.85
CA MET A 534 -22.88 7.23 22.90
C MET A 534 -22.28 6.90 24.26
N PRO A 535 -21.95 7.91 25.09
CA PRO A 535 -21.47 7.68 26.45
C PRO A 535 -22.56 7.04 27.33
N LEU A 536 -22.18 6.07 28.15
CA LEU A 536 -23.08 5.28 28.98
C LEU A 536 -22.77 5.42 30.47
N TYR A 537 -23.82 5.46 31.29
CA TYR A 537 -23.69 5.29 32.74
C TYR A 537 -23.26 3.86 33.09
N ALA A 538 -22.63 3.65 34.24
CA ALA A 538 -22.21 2.31 34.67
C ALA A 538 -23.36 1.29 34.66
N GLY A 539 -24.56 1.66 35.13
CA GLY A 539 -25.72 0.77 35.12
C GLY A 539 -26.28 0.50 33.72
N GLU A 540 -26.08 1.42 32.77
CA GLU A 540 -26.47 1.23 31.36
C GLU A 540 -25.50 0.27 30.66
N ILE A 541 -24.21 0.32 31.02
CA ILE A 541 -23.21 -0.65 30.59
C ILE A 541 -23.54 -2.05 31.15
N GLU A 542 -23.92 -2.13 32.43
CA GLU A 542 -24.38 -3.39 33.03
C GLU A 542 -25.63 -3.94 32.32
N LEU A 543 -26.58 -3.06 31.99
CA LEU A 543 -27.77 -3.43 31.23
C LEU A 543 -27.39 -3.94 29.82
N LEU A 544 -26.52 -3.23 29.10
CA LEU A 544 -26.04 -3.63 27.78
C LEU A 544 -25.38 -5.01 27.80
N ASN A 545 -24.51 -5.24 28.79
CA ASN A 545 -23.83 -6.53 28.95
C ASN A 545 -24.79 -7.66 29.33
N ARG A 546 -25.83 -7.38 30.12
CA ARG A 546 -26.77 -8.39 30.62
C ARG A 546 -27.86 -8.74 29.61
N GLU A 547 -28.41 -7.74 28.93
CA GLU A 547 -29.66 -7.84 28.16
C GLU A 547 -29.49 -7.44 26.69
N GLY A 548 -28.33 -6.90 26.30
CA GLY A 548 -28.01 -6.55 24.91
C GLY A 548 -28.51 -5.17 24.49
N LEU A 549 -28.16 -4.81 23.25
CA LEU A 549 -28.39 -3.47 22.69
C LEU A 549 -29.87 -3.09 22.60
N GLU A 550 -30.74 -4.02 22.21
CA GLU A 550 -32.18 -3.76 22.08
C GLU A 550 -32.82 -3.35 23.41
N ALA A 551 -32.40 -3.97 24.52
CA ALA A 551 -32.90 -3.63 25.86
C ALA A 551 -32.43 -2.25 26.31
N LEU A 552 -31.17 -1.89 26.01
CA LEU A 552 -30.65 -0.55 26.27
C LEU A 552 -31.42 0.51 25.48
N LEU A 553 -31.66 0.29 24.19
CA LEU A 553 -32.40 1.23 23.34
C LEU A 553 -33.86 1.39 23.81
N ALA A 554 -34.53 0.30 24.23
CA ALA A 554 -35.87 0.38 24.80
C ALA A 554 -35.91 1.19 26.11
N ARG A 555 -34.83 1.15 26.91
CA ARG A 555 -34.69 2.01 28.10
C ARG A 555 -34.44 3.47 27.74
N PHE A 556 -33.65 3.75 26.71
CA PHE A 556 -33.50 5.11 26.19
C PHE A 556 -34.85 5.70 25.78
N ASP A 557 -35.65 4.94 25.02
CA ASP A 557 -36.99 5.36 24.60
C ASP A 557 -37.90 5.64 25.80
N ALA A 558 -37.91 4.75 26.80
CA ALA A 558 -38.73 4.88 28.00
C ALA A 558 -38.35 6.11 28.86
N HIS A 559 -37.07 6.52 28.82
CA HIS A 559 -36.55 7.69 29.53
C HIS A 559 -36.48 8.95 28.65
N HIS A 560 -37.05 8.91 27.44
CA HIS A 560 -37.04 10.01 26.47
C HIS A 560 -35.63 10.50 26.11
N ILE A 561 -34.66 9.58 26.07
CA ILE A 561 -33.32 9.85 25.57
C ILE A 561 -33.40 9.77 24.04
N SER A 562 -33.80 10.88 23.45
CA SER A 562 -34.06 11.02 22.01
C SER A 562 -32.91 11.69 21.27
N GLY A 563 -31.66 11.44 21.68
CA GLY A 563 -30.50 12.04 21.04
C GLY A 563 -29.22 11.41 21.56
N GLU A 564 -28.25 11.26 20.67
CA GLU A 564 -26.92 10.75 21.00
C GLU A 564 -25.98 11.87 21.49
N ILE A 565 -26.56 12.98 21.96
CA ILE A 565 -25.83 14.08 22.57
C ILE A 565 -25.25 13.59 23.89
N ALA A 566 -23.93 13.70 24.02
CA ALA A 566 -23.16 13.40 25.21
C ALA A 566 -23.39 14.47 26.30
N ASP A 567 -24.63 14.59 26.77
CA ASP A 567 -25.04 15.51 27.83
C ASP A 567 -24.88 14.84 29.21
N PRO A 568 -23.91 15.27 30.05
CA PRO A 568 -23.70 14.72 31.39
C PRO A 568 -24.92 14.89 32.32
N THR A 569 -25.89 15.73 31.95
CA THR A 569 -27.12 15.98 32.73
C THR A 569 -28.31 15.11 32.31
N ARG A 570 -28.17 14.29 31.25
CA ARG A 570 -29.25 13.39 30.80
C ARG A 570 -29.62 12.37 31.87
N PRO A 571 -30.87 11.87 31.93
CA PRO A 571 -31.25 10.81 32.86
C PRO A 571 -30.41 9.53 32.69
N ASP A 572 -30.12 8.86 33.80
CA ASP A 572 -29.57 7.50 33.84
C ASP A 572 -30.71 6.50 33.59
N SER A 573 -30.73 5.87 32.42
CA SER A 573 -31.82 4.97 31.99
C SER A 573 -31.77 3.59 32.64
N SER A 574 -30.73 3.31 33.42
CA SER A 574 -30.61 2.06 34.19
C SER A 574 -31.39 2.08 35.51
N ARG A 575 -31.79 3.27 35.98
CA ARG A 575 -32.39 3.48 37.31
C ARG A 575 -33.91 3.47 37.31
#